data_AF-A0A7S0HQS1-F1
#
_entry.id   AF-A0A7S0HQS1-F1
#
_cell.length_a   1.000
_cell.length_b   1.000
_cell.length_c   1.000
_cell.angle_alpha   90.00
_cell.angle_beta   90.00
_cell.angle_gamma   90.00
#
_symmetry.space_group_name_H-M   'P 1'
#
loop_
_entity.id
_entity.type
_entity.pdbx_description
1 polymer ?
#
loop_
_entity_poly.entity_id
_entity_poly.type
_entity_poly.pdbx_seq_one_letter_code
_entity_poly.pdbx_strand_id
1 'polypeptide(L)'
;MLTLITTGLSFQAGFRAPVSTSAARSMATMDATALKQVPHGGTLINLFSEDKAASKAGVDKTIELTDRQSCDVQLLCNGGFSPLTGFMSEKEYDSVVDTMRLSNNLIFGLPVVMDTDDDSIKEGTKVLMTYKGTDMAVMTVSSKWSPDKPKECLSAYGTATIEHPGVRMVAMERGRTYIGGDVVGIDTPVRDFPCETPAEVRAKLPAGVDVVAFQCRNPVHRAHYELFTR
;
A
#
# COMPACT_ATOMS: atom_id res chain seq x y z
N MET A 1 -28.03 -72.48 30.98
CA MET A 1 -28.84 -71.61 30.09
C MET A 1 -27.85 -70.80 29.25
N LEU A 2 -27.37 -71.41 28.17
CA LEU A 2 -27.64 -71.05 26.75
C LEU A 2 -26.69 -69.93 26.26
N THR A 3 -25.50 -70.25 25.71
CA THR A 3 -25.14 -70.51 24.28
C THR A 3 -24.83 -69.25 23.48
N LEU A 4 -23.62 -69.21 22.86
CA LEU A 4 -23.23 -68.76 21.49
C LEU A 4 -21.76 -68.26 21.54
N ILE A 5 -20.72 -68.98 21.10
CA ILE A 5 -20.32 -69.56 19.78
C ILE A 5 -19.82 -68.50 18.76
N THR A 6 -18.48 -68.50 18.58
CA THR A 6 -17.61 -68.25 17.40
C THR A 6 -17.69 -66.89 16.67
N THR A 7 -16.58 -66.22 16.33
CA THR A 7 -15.42 -66.57 15.46
C THR A 7 -14.31 -65.53 15.77
N GLY A 8 -12.98 -65.74 15.72
CA GLY A 8 -12.14 -66.54 14.84
C GLY A 8 -11.47 -65.63 13.81
N LEU A 9 -10.26 -65.11 14.08
CA LEU A 9 -9.17 -64.89 13.10
C LEU A 9 -7.93 -64.24 13.75
N SER A 10 -6.90 -65.06 13.90
CA SER A 10 -5.51 -64.69 14.19
C SER A 10 -4.79 -64.27 12.91
N PHE A 11 -4.02 -63.18 12.93
CA PHE A 11 -2.88 -63.00 12.02
C PHE A 11 -1.75 -62.22 12.70
N GLN A 12 -0.54 -62.80 12.63
CA GLN A 12 0.74 -62.26 13.07
C GLN A 12 1.16 -61.04 12.23
N ALA A 13 1.94 -60.14 12.84
CA ALA A 13 3.34 -59.87 12.47
C ALA A 13 3.73 -58.43 12.81
N GLY A 14 4.81 -58.30 13.57
CA GLY A 14 5.39 -57.02 13.91
C GLY A 14 5.94 -56.27 12.69
N PHE A 15 5.74 -54.96 12.69
CA PHE A 15 6.54 -54.04 11.89
C PHE A 15 6.83 -52.81 12.77
N ARG A 16 8.01 -52.79 13.38
CA ARG A 16 8.55 -51.61 14.07
C ARG A 16 9.19 -50.74 12.99
N ALA A 17 8.51 -49.69 12.55
CA ALA A 17 9.10 -48.69 11.67
C ALA A 17 10.21 -47.93 12.42
N PRO A 18 11.38 -47.67 11.80
CA PRO A 18 12.44 -46.91 12.44
C PRO A 18 12.03 -45.45 12.54
N VAL A 19 12.21 -44.87 13.73
CA VAL A 19 12.06 -43.44 13.98
C VAL A 19 13.17 -42.73 13.20
N SER A 20 12.76 -42.02 12.15
CA SER A 20 13.66 -41.16 11.37
C SER A 20 14.23 -40.07 12.27
N THR A 21 15.54 -40.12 12.48
CA THR A 21 16.31 -39.06 13.14
C THR A 21 16.24 -37.80 12.28
N SER A 22 15.56 -36.79 12.82
CA SER A 22 15.46 -35.42 12.32
C SER A 22 16.78 -34.94 11.73
N ALA A 23 16.78 -34.66 10.42
CA ALA A 23 17.87 -34.00 9.74
C ALA A 23 18.05 -32.60 10.34
N ALA A 24 19.27 -32.32 10.80
CA ALA A 24 19.68 -31.01 11.28
C ALA A 24 19.31 -29.95 10.23
N ARG A 25 18.36 -29.08 10.58
CA ARG A 25 18.07 -27.87 9.81
C ARG A 25 19.35 -27.05 9.78
N SER A 26 19.98 -26.99 8.60
CA SER A 26 21.00 -26.00 8.30
C SER A 26 20.43 -24.62 8.67
N MET A 27 20.95 -24.02 9.73
CA MET A 27 20.75 -22.60 10.00
C MET A 27 21.51 -21.86 8.90
N ALA A 28 20.79 -21.55 7.83
CA ALA A 28 21.24 -20.54 6.89
C ALA A 28 21.58 -19.29 7.72
N THR A 29 22.80 -18.81 7.55
CA THR A 29 23.27 -17.54 8.09
C THR A 29 22.26 -16.46 7.70
N MET A 30 21.47 -16.01 8.66
CA MET A 30 20.60 -14.85 8.50
C MET A 30 21.51 -13.67 8.18
N ASP A 31 21.37 -13.12 6.99
CA ASP A 31 22.01 -11.88 6.58
C ASP A 31 21.65 -10.80 7.61
N ALA A 32 22.62 -10.04 8.11
CA ALA A 32 22.42 -9.05 9.17
C ALA A 32 21.53 -7.87 8.73
N THR A 33 21.12 -7.84 7.46
CA THR A 33 20.06 -6.98 6.90
C THR A 33 18.64 -7.47 7.22
N ALA A 34 18.46 -8.74 7.62
CA ALA A 34 17.15 -9.39 7.87
C ALA A 34 16.38 -8.84 9.07
N LEU A 35 16.95 -7.90 9.83
CA LEU A 35 16.30 -7.26 10.99
C LEU A 35 15.53 -5.98 10.64
N LYS A 36 15.72 -5.42 9.43
CA LYS A 36 14.85 -4.33 8.94
C LYS A 36 13.74 -4.96 8.10
N GLN A 37 12.48 -4.79 8.51
CA GLN A 37 11.31 -5.32 7.81
C GLN A 37 11.40 -4.96 6.31
N VAL A 38 11.35 -5.96 5.43
CA VAL A 38 11.49 -5.77 3.98
C VAL A 38 10.34 -4.90 3.47
N PRO A 39 10.58 -3.84 2.67
CA PRO A 39 9.51 -3.02 2.11
C PRO A 39 8.39 -3.85 1.49
N HIS A 40 7.16 -3.34 1.55
CA HIS A 40 6.03 -4.04 0.96
C HIS A 40 6.24 -4.23 -0.55
N GLY A 41 6.18 -5.48 -1.02
CA GLY A 41 6.56 -5.86 -2.38
C GLY A 41 8.05 -6.09 -2.62
N GLY A 42 8.88 -6.14 -1.57
CA GLY A 42 10.29 -6.51 -1.64
C GLY A 42 11.25 -5.32 -1.75
N THR A 43 10.83 -4.24 -2.41
CA THR A 43 11.67 -3.08 -2.73
C THR A 43 10.99 -1.79 -2.30
N LEU A 44 11.75 -0.86 -1.73
CA LEU A 44 11.27 0.50 -1.46
C LEU A 44 11.33 1.29 -2.77
N ILE A 45 10.18 1.69 -3.28
CA ILE A 45 10.08 2.43 -4.54
C ILE A 45 10.43 3.89 -4.28
N ASN A 46 11.35 4.45 -5.05
CA ASN A 46 11.65 5.88 -5.05
C ASN A 46 11.41 6.40 -6.47
N LEU A 47 10.44 7.29 -6.64
CA LEU A 47 10.06 7.84 -7.94
C LEU A 47 10.67 9.20 -8.23
N PHE A 48 11.47 9.77 -7.32
CA PHE A 48 12.12 11.06 -7.58
C PHE A 48 13.11 10.95 -8.72
N SER A 49 12.98 11.86 -9.69
CA SER A 49 13.89 11.95 -10.84
C SER A 49 15.20 12.64 -10.47
N GLU A 50 16.29 12.12 -11.02
CA GLU A 50 17.59 12.81 -10.99
C GLU A 50 17.62 14.02 -11.95
N ASP A 51 16.90 13.95 -13.08
CA ASP A 51 16.77 15.03 -14.07
C ASP A 51 15.35 15.58 -14.11
N LYS A 52 15.10 16.54 -13.20
CA LYS A 52 13.80 17.23 -13.07
C LYS A 52 13.40 17.98 -14.33
N ALA A 53 14.36 18.55 -15.06
CA ALA A 53 14.08 19.36 -16.24
C ALA A 53 13.59 18.47 -17.39
N ALA A 54 14.27 17.34 -17.62
CA ALA A 54 13.85 16.36 -18.60
C ALA A 54 12.49 15.73 -18.24
N SER A 55 12.25 15.43 -16.97
CA SER A 55 10.96 14.88 -16.53
C SER A 55 9.78 15.82 -16.82
N LYS A 56 9.99 17.14 -16.74
CA LYS A 56 8.99 18.15 -17.09
C LYS A 56 8.87 18.46 -18.59
N ALA A 57 9.78 17.95 -19.42
CA ALA A 57 9.69 18.15 -20.86
C ALA A 57 8.44 17.45 -21.45
N GLY A 58 7.76 18.13 -22.38
CA GLY A 58 6.57 17.59 -23.04
C GLY A 58 5.35 17.43 -22.14
N VAL A 59 5.26 18.21 -21.05
CA VAL A 59 4.02 18.32 -20.28
C VAL A 59 2.93 18.96 -21.15
N ASP A 60 1.78 18.30 -21.23
CA ASP A 60 0.60 18.77 -21.98
C ASP A 60 -0.31 19.65 -21.12
N LYS A 61 -0.40 19.31 -19.82
CA LYS A 61 -1.36 19.91 -18.89
C LYS A 61 -0.73 20.10 -17.51
N THR A 62 -1.20 21.12 -16.80
CA THR A 62 -0.84 21.34 -15.39
C THR A 62 -2.10 21.30 -14.55
N ILE A 63 -2.06 20.60 -13.43
CA ILE A 63 -3.14 20.54 -12.44
C ILE A 63 -2.63 21.00 -11.09
N GLU A 64 -3.42 21.82 -10.40
CA GLU A 64 -3.18 22.14 -8.99
C GLU A 64 -3.85 21.06 -8.12
N LEU A 65 -3.06 20.39 -7.31
CA LEU A 65 -3.49 19.32 -6.44
C LEU A 65 -4.28 19.84 -5.24
N THR A 66 -5.26 19.07 -4.80
CA THR A 66 -5.84 19.24 -3.47
C THR A 66 -4.84 18.82 -2.38
N ASP A 67 -5.09 19.24 -1.13
CA ASP A 67 -4.30 18.80 0.02
C ASP A 67 -4.20 17.26 0.10
N ARG A 68 -5.30 16.54 -0.16
CA ARG A 68 -5.33 15.08 -0.15
C ARG A 68 -4.47 14.48 -1.26
N GLN A 69 -4.66 14.93 -2.50
CA GLN A 69 -3.88 14.43 -3.63
C GLN A 69 -2.38 14.71 -3.44
N SER A 70 -2.02 15.86 -2.86
CA SER A 70 -0.62 16.18 -2.55
C SER A 70 0.02 15.17 -1.57
N CYS A 71 -0.75 14.68 -0.59
CA CYS A 71 -0.29 13.65 0.34
C CYS A 71 -0.06 12.32 -0.37
N ASP A 72 -0.99 11.91 -1.25
CA ASP A 72 -0.86 10.66 -2.00
C ASP A 72 0.31 10.71 -2.98
N VAL A 73 0.51 11.83 -3.70
CA VAL A 73 1.68 12.05 -4.57
C VAL A 73 2.98 11.96 -3.77
N GLN A 74 3.03 12.56 -2.58
CA GLN A 74 4.22 12.50 -1.73
C GLN A 74 4.55 11.06 -1.29
N LEU A 75 3.54 10.27 -0.91
CA LEU A 75 3.70 8.88 -0.49
C LEU A 75 4.01 7.93 -1.64
N LEU A 76 3.50 8.20 -2.85
CA LEU A 76 3.93 7.52 -4.07
C LEU A 76 5.42 7.81 -4.34
N CYS A 77 5.82 9.09 -4.31
CA CYS A 77 7.17 9.48 -4.70
C CYS A 77 8.25 8.96 -3.75
N ASN A 78 8.00 8.98 -2.43
CA ASN A 78 9.00 8.59 -1.42
C ASN A 78 8.94 7.10 -1.02
N GLY A 79 8.06 6.32 -1.63
CA GLY A 79 7.93 4.88 -1.37
C GLY A 79 7.05 4.48 -0.20
N GLY A 80 6.34 5.42 0.42
CA GLY A 80 5.34 5.14 1.45
C GLY A 80 4.24 4.20 0.96
N PHE A 81 3.94 4.22 -0.34
CA PHE A 81 3.00 3.32 -1.00
C PHE A 81 3.65 2.19 -1.82
N SER A 82 4.90 1.82 -1.53
CA SER A 82 5.51 0.64 -2.18
C SER A 82 4.55 -0.56 -2.10
N PRO A 83 4.32 -1.30 -3.21
CA PRO A 83 5.10 -1.31 -4.45
C PRO A 83 4.57 -0.40 -5.58
N LEU A 84 3.64 0.52 -5.31
CA LEU A 84 3.03 1.34 -6.36
C LEU A 84 4.06 2.26 -7.03
N THR A 85 3.98 2.39 -8.36
CA THR A 85 4.78 3.30 -9.19
C THR A 85 4.01 4.52 -9.68
N GLY A 86 2.75 4.63 -9.28
CA GLY A 86 1.85 5.69 -9.70
C GLY A 86 0.44 5.50 -9.16
N PHE A 87 -0.50 6.28 -9.71
CA PHE A 87 -1.91 6.10 -9.39
C PHE A 87 -2.46 4.87 -10.09
N MET A 88 -3.30 4.12 -9.38
CA MET A 88 -3.85 2.86 -9.86
C MET A 88 -4.59 3.04 -11.18
N SER A 89 -4.41 2.11 -12.11
CA SER A 89 -5.31 1.94 -13.26
C SER A 89 -6.68 1.41 -12.82
N GLU A 90 -7.69 1.47 -13.70
CA GLU A 90 -9.03 0.90 -13.43
C GLU A 90 -8.95 -0.56 -12.96
N LYS A 91 -8.11 -1.38 -13.61
CA LYS A 91 -7.92 -2.79 -13.26
C LYS A 91 -7.33 -2.98 -11.86
N GLU A 92 -6.34 -2.16 -11.49
CA GLU A 92 -5.71 -2.25 -10.17
C GLU A 92 -6.65 -1.75 -9.07
N TYR A 93 -7.37 -0.67 -9.36
CA TYR A 93 -8.43 -0.14 -8.53
C TYR A 93 -9.50 -1.20 -8.25
N ASP A 94 -10.03 -1.85 -9.28
CA ASP A 94 -11.07 -2.88 -9.14
C ASP A 94 -10.57 -4.06 -8.30
N SER A 95 -9.34 -4.51 -8.55
CA SER A 95 -8.71 -5.57 -7.74
C SER A 95 -8.64 -5.20 -6.26
N VAL A 96 -8.27 -3.96 -5.94
CA VAL A 96 -8.19 -3.47 -4.57
C VAL A 96 -9.57 -3.32 -3.94
N VAL A 97 -10.54 -2.76 -4.65
CA VAL A 97 -11.92 -2.59 -4.17
C VAL A 97 -12.61 -3.94 -3.94
N ASP A 98 -12.34 -4.95 -4.77
CA ASP A 98 -13.02 -6.24 -4.68
C ASP A 98 -12.32 -7.21 -3.71
N THR A 99 -10.99 -7.14 -3.60
CA THR A 99 -10.21 -8.18 -2.91
C THR A 99 -9.20 -7.66 -1.89
N MET A 100 -9.06 -6.33 -1.75
CA MET A 100 -8.01 -5.68 -0.95
C MET A 100 -6.61 -6.11 -1.36
N ARG A 101 -6.40 -6.39 -2.65
CA ARG A 101 -5.14 -6.85 -3.20
C ARG A 101 -4.81 -6.21 -4.53
N LEU A 102 -3.52 -6.03 -4.77
CA LEU A 102 -2.97 -5.69 -6.07
C LEU A 102 -3.03 -6.90 -7.02
N SER A 103 -2.82 -6.65 -8.32
CA SER A 103 -2.80 -7.69 -9.36
C SER A 103 -1.76 -8.80 -9.12
N ASN A 104 -0.70 -8.52 -8.34
CA ASN A 104 0.32 -9.50 -7.94
C ASN A 104 0.00 -10.19 -6.59
N ASN A 105 -1.25 -10.12 -6.13
CA ASN A 105 -1.78 -10.72 -4.91
C ASN A 105 -1.24 -10.13 -3.59
N LEU A 106 -0.44 -9.06 -3.63
CA LEU A 106 -0.04 -8.32 -2.43
C LEU A 106 -1.23 -7.57 -1.83
N ILE A 107 -1.32 -7.54 -0.50
CA ILE A 107 -2.40 -6.84 0.21
C ILE A 107 -2.24 -5.34 0.06
N PHE A 108 -3.30 -4.65 -0.36
CA PHE A 108 -3.38 -3.20 -0.38
C PHE A 108 -4.82 -2.80 -0.08
N GLY A 109 -5.04 -2.15 1.07
CA GLY A 109 -6.38 -2.07 1.67
C GLY A 109 -7.26 -0.93 1.18
N LEU A 110 -6.71 0.05 0.46
CA LEU A 110 -7.44 1.22 -0.02
C LEU A 110 -6.96 1.62 -1.42
N PRO A 111 -7.87 2.06 -2.30
CA PRO A 111 -7.50 2.52 -3.64
C PRO A 111 -6.71 3.84 -3.57
N VAL A 112 -5.60 3.91 -4.31
CA VAL A 112 -4.79 5.13 -4.50
C VAL A 112 -5.05 5.63 -5.92
N VAL A 113 -5.91 6.64 -6.02
CA VAL A 113 -6.44 7.15 -7.29
C VAL A 113 -6.25 8.65 -7.38
N MET A 114 -6.09 9.14 -8.60
CA MET A 114 -6.13 10.57 -8.90
C MET A 114 -7.47 10.88 -9.54
N ASP A 115 -8.25 11.77 -8.93
CA ASP A 115 -9.54 12.19 -9.45
C ASP A 115 -9.45 13.51 -10.23
N THR A 116 -10.31 13.67 -11.23
CA THR A 116 -10.40 14.90 -12.03
C THR A 116 -11.80 15.07 -12.63
N ASP A 117 -12.20 16.33 -12.80
CA ASP A 117 -13.35 16.75 -13.61
C ASP A 117 -12.94 17.34 -14.97
N ASP A 118 -11.63 17.37 -15.27
CA ASP A 118 -11.13 17.85 -16.56
C ASP A 118 -11.29 16.77 -17.63
N ASP A 119 -12.33 16.92 -18.45
CA ASP A 119 -12.62 16.03 -19.59
C ASP A 119 -11.55 16.11 -20.69
N SER A 120 -10.69 17.15 -20.70
CA SER A 120 -9.62 17.30 -21.69
C SER A 120 -8.40 16.41 -21.42
N ILE A 121 -8.23 15.91 -20.20
CA ILE A 121 -7.18 14.93 -19.87
C ILE A 121 -7.59 13.57 -20.46
N LYS A 122 -6.71 12.97 -21.25
CA LYS A 122 -6.93 11.67 -21.91
C LYS A 122 -5.76 10.73 -21.64
N GLU A 123 -5.94 9.44 -21.93
CA GLU A 123 -4.82 8.51 -21.99
C GLU A 123 -3.72 9.03 -22.92
N GLY A 124 -2.46 8.88 -22.50
CA GLY A 124 -1.28 9.46 -23.13
C GLY A 124 -0.97 10.90 -22.72
N THR A 125 -1.88 11.61 -22.03
CA THR A 125 -1.62 12.98 -21.57
C THR A 125 -0.56 12.97 -20.47
N LYS A 126 0.45 13.83 -20.60
CA LYS A 126 1.46 14.08 -19.57
C LYS A 126 1.06 15.28 -18.72
N VAL A 127 0.79 15.03 -17.45
CA VAL A 127 0.22 16.01 -16.51
C VAL A 127 1.27 16.39 -15.46
N LEU A 128 1.62 17.67 -15.40
CA LEU A 128 2.35 18.25 -14.28
C LEU A 128 1.40 18.49 -13.11
N MET A 129 1.75 17.96 -11.95
CA MET A 129 0.99 18.09 -10.72
C MET A 129 1.68 19.07 -9.79
N THR A 130 1.05 20.23 -9.56
CA THR A 130 1.57 21.30 -8.72
C THR A 130 0.82 21.38 -7.39
N TYR A 131 1.48 21.88 -6.35
CA TYR A 131 0.84 22.14 -5.07
C TYR A 131 1.50 23.32 -4.37
N LYS A 132 0.73 24.38 -4.11
CA LYS A 132 1.18 25.60 -3.40
C LYS A 132 2.51 26.15 -3.96
N GLY A 133 2.62 26.19 -5.29
CA GLY A 133 3.79 26.70 -6.01
C GLY A 133 4.96 25.72 -6.13
N THR A 134 4.80 24.47 -5.69
CA THR A 134 5.79 23.40 -5.89
C THR A 134 5.36 22.50 -7.04
N ASP A 135 6.24 22.30 -8.03
CA ASP A 135 6.09 21.26 -9.05
C ASP A 135 6.35 19.90 -8.38
N MET A 136 5.32 19.18 -7.96
CA MET A 136 5.50 17.98 -7.14
C MET A 136 5.94 16.77 -7.97
N ALA A 137 5.21 16.50 -9.05
CA ALA A 137 5.43 15.32 -9.86
C ALA A 137 4.83 15.46 -11.26
N VAL A 138 5.22 14.58 -12.17
CA VAL A 138 4.60 14.44 -13.48
C VAL A 138 4.01 13.05 -13.60
N MET A 139 2.77 12.97 -14.08
CA MET A 139 2.08 11.71 -14.34
C MET A 139 1.85 11.52 -15.84
N THR A 140 2.11 10.32 -16.33
CA THR A 140 1.69 9.92 -17.69
C THR A 140 0.41 9.10 -17.57
N VAL A 141 -0.72 9.65 -18.03
CA VAL A 141 -2.03 9.00 -17.89
C VAL A 141 -2.09 7.75 -18.77
N SER A 142 -2.36 6.60 -18.18
CA SER A 142 -2.51 5.31 -18.88
C SER A 142 -3.94 4.77 -18.85
N SER A 143 -4.80 5.32 -17.97
CA SER A 143 -6.19 4.90 -17.82
C SER A 143 -7.04 6.08 -17.37
N LYS A 144 -8.26 6.22 -17.91
CA LYS A 144 -9.28 7.18 -17.44
C LYS A 144 -10.65 6.53 -17.43
N TRP A 145 -11.32 6.51 -16.27
CA TRP A 145 -12.61 5.83 -16.11
C TRP A 145 -13.54 6.56 -15.14
N SER A 146 -14.80 6.15 -15.12
CA SER A 146 -15.80 6.61 -14.15
C SER A 146 -15.99 5.54 -13.08
N PRO A 147 -15.61 5.79 -11.82
CA PRO A 147 -15.69 4.79 -10.76
C PRO A 147 -17.12 4.57 -10.26
N ASP A 148 -17.42 3.34 -9.83
CA ASP A 148 -18.58 3.06 -8.97
C ASP A 148 -18.25 3.49 -7.52
N LYS A 149 -18.49 4.77 -7.23
CA LYS A 149 -18.23 5.38 -5.92
C LYS A 149 -19.00 4.71 -4.77
N PRO A 150 -20.30 4.35 -4.90
CA PRO A 150 -21.00 3.57 -3.88
C PRO A 150 -20.34 2.22 -3.59
N LYS A 151 -19.91 1.48 -4.62
CA LYS A 151 -19.18 0.22 -4.46
C LYS A 151 -17.85 0.43 -3.73
N GLU A 152 -17.07 1.44 -4.15
CA GLU A 152 -15.82 1.83 -3.48
C GLU A 152 -16.05 2.04 -1.98
N CYS A 153 -17.09 2.81 -1.64
CA CYS A 153 -17.38 3.17 -0.27
C CYS A 153 -17.76 1.97 0.59
N LEU A 154 -18.61 1.09 0.07
CA LEU A 154 -19.02 -0.12 0.79
C LEU A 154 -17.84 -1.04 1.05
N SER A 155 -16.97 -1.25 0.06
CA SER A 155 -15.79 -2.10 0.19
C SER A 155 -14.71 -1.49 1.09
N ALA A 156 -14.41 -0.20 0.93
CA ALA A 156 -13.30 0.46 1.63
C ALA A 156 -13.65 0.88 3.06
N TYR A 157 -14.90 1.30 3.30
CA TYR A 157 -15.33 1.87 4.57
C TYR A 157 -16.42 1.05 5.28
N GLY A 158 -16.91 -0.03 4.65
CA GLY A 158 -17.97 -0.88 5.22
C GLY A 158 -19.36 -0.23 5.22
N THR A 159 -19.51 0.95 4.60
CA THR A 159 -20.77 1.70 4.56
C THR A 159 -20.80 2.67 3.37
N ALA A 160 -21.99 2.99 2.88
CA ALA A 160 -22.24 4.02 1.87
C ALA A 160 -22.99 5.25 2.43
N THR A 161 -23.02 5.39 3.76
CA THR A 161 -23.71 6.49 4.45
C THR A 161 -22.86 7.76 4.41
N ILE A 162 -23.47 8.90 4.07
CA ILE A 162 -22.74 10.18 3.88
C ILE A 162 -22.18 10.75 5.19
N GLU A 163 -22.66 10.25 6.32
CA GLU A 163 -22.19 10.58 7.67
C GLU A 163 -20.78 10.05 7.92
N HIS A 164 -20.35 8.99 7.21
CA HIS A 164 -18.98 8.50 7.30
C HIS A 164 -18.05 9.47 6.54
N PRO A 165 -17.01 10.03 7.20
CA PRO A 165 -16.15 11.04 6.57
C PRO A 165 -15.47 10.58 5.27
N GLY A 166 -15.08 9.30 5.21
CA GLY A 166 -14.50 8.70 4.01
C GLY A 166 -15.49 8.61 2.85
N VAL A 167 -16.76 8.29 3.14
CA VAL A 167 -17.82 8.21 2.12
C VAL A 167 -18.14 9.61 1.60
N ARG A 168 -18.27 10.58 2.51
CA ARG A 168 -18.48 11.99 2.14
C ARG A 168 -17.40 12.50 1.21
N MET A 169 -16.14 12.19 1.51
CA MET A 169 -15.01 12.57 0.68
C MET A 169 -15.11 11.97 -0.73
N VAL A 170 -15.34 10.66 -0.85
CA VAL A 170 -15.46 10.01 -2.17
C VAL A 170 -16.66 10.58 -2.94
N ALA A 171 -17.80 10.74 -2.29
CA ALA A 171 -19.05 11.14 -2.94
C ALA A 171 -19.09 12.63 -3.33
N MET A 172 -18.55 13.52 -2.49
CA MET A 172 -18.79 14.97 -2.60
C MET A 172 -17.53 15.80 -2.86
N GLU A 173 -16.34 15.30 -2.49
CA GLU A 173 -15.08 16.06 -2.62
C GLU A 173 -14.26 15.61 -3.83
N ARG A 174 -14.23 14.30 -4.13
CA ARG A 174 -13.56 13.78 -5.32
C ARG A 174 -14.31 14.12 -6.60
N GLY A 175 -13.57 14.41 -7.66
CA GLY A 175 -14.07 14.58 -9.02
C GLY A 175 -14.77 13.32 -9.56
N ARG A 176 -15.41 13.49 -10.72
CA ARG A 176 -16.26 12.47 -11.36
C ARG A 176 -15.45 11.32 -11.96
N THR A 177 -14.28 11.60 -12.51
CA THR A 177 -13.46 10.59 -13.20
C THR A 177 -12.17 10.32 -12.43
N TYR A 178 -11.69 9.09 -12.49
CA TYR A 178 -10.38 8.72 -12.00
C TYR A 178 -9.42 8.55 -13.18
N ILE A 179 -8.17 8.92 -12.95
CA ILE A 179 -7.06 8.73 -13.86
C ILE A 179 -5.95 7.93 -13.15
N GLY A 180 -5.41 6.96 -13.88
CA GLY A 180 -4.31 6.11 -13.46
C GLY A 180 -3.11 6.34 -14.37
N GLY A 181 -1.92 6.08 -13.86
CA GLY A 181 -0.69 6.35 -14.59
C GLY A 181 0.56 6.36 -13.73
N ASP A 182 1.69 6.13 -14.38
CA ASP A 182 3.01 6.18 -13.74
C ASP A 182 3.35 7.61 -13.34
N VAL A 183 3.97 7.74 -12.18
CA VAL A 183 4.35 9.03 -11.58
C VAL A 183 5.86 9.14 -11.51
N VAL A 184 6.36 10.32 -11.82
CA VAL A 184 7.76 10.71 -11.65
C VAL A 184 7.81 11.93 -10.73
N GLY A 185 8.46 11.78 -9.58
CA GLY A 185 8.62 12.84 -8.59
C GLY A 185 9.60 13.91 -9.04
N ILE A 186 9.27 15.17 -8.79
CA ILE A 186 10.08 16.36 -9.12
C ILE A 186 10.60 17.00 -7.84
N ASP A 187 9.71 17.51 -7.01
CA ASP A 187 10.04 18.20 -5.77
C ASP A 187 9.03 17.90 -4.65
N THR A 188 9.44 18.18 -3.41
CA THR A 188 8.59 18.01 -2.22
C THR A 188 8.20 19.38 -1.68
N PRO A 189 6.90 19.61 -1.37
CA PRO A 189 6.48 20.89 -0.81
C PRO A 189 7.06 21.10 0.58
N VAL A 190 7.33 22.36 0.93
CA VAL A 190 7.79 22.72 2.27
C VAL A 190 6.66 22.45 3.28
N ARG A 191 7.00 21.81 4.40
CA ARG A 191 6.11 21.53 5.52
C ARG A 191 6.54 22.34 6.74
N ASP A 192 5.58 22.73 7.57
CA ASP A 192 5.83 23.48 8.81
C ASP A 192 6.56 22.65 9.88
N PHE A 193 6.65 21.34 9.68
CA PHE A 193 7.28 20.39 10.57
C PHE A 193 8.11 19.37 9.77
N PRO A 194 9.17 18.79 10.37
CA PRO A 194 9.98 17.78 9.69
C PRO A 194 9.17 16.51 9.42
N CYS A 195 9.17 16.08 8.17
CA CYS A 195 8.58 14.82 7.73
C CYS A 195 9.66 13.96 7.09
N GLU A 196 10.07 12.90 7.77
CA GLU A 196 11.08 11.97 7.26
C GLU A 196 10.46 10.99 6.25
N THR A 197 11.20 10.70 5.19
CA THR A 197 10.88 9.66 4.22
C THR A 197 11.07 8.27 4.82
N PRO A 198 10.44 7.22 4.25
CA PRO A 198 10.70 5.85 4.65
C PRO A 198 12.20 5.48 4.61
N ALA A 199 12.96 5.99 3.64
CA ALA A 199 14.39 5.77 3.53
C ALA A 199 15.17 6.39 4.71
N GLU A 200 14.87 7.63 5.06
CA GLU A 200 15.51 8.33 6.19
C GLU A 200 15.17 7.67 7.53
N VAL A 201 13.90 7.32 7.76
CA VAL A 201 13.50 6.59 8.97
C VAL A 201 14.25 5.27 9.04
N ARG A 202 14.25 4.46 7.97
CA ARG A 202 14.96 3.17 7.91
C ARG A 202 16.46 3.32 8.14
N ALA A 203 17.09 4.41 7.71
CA ALA A 203 18.50 4.67 7.96
C ALA A 203 18.79 4.90 9.46
N LYS A 204 17.84 5.50 10.19
CA LYS A 204 17.95 5.83 11.62
C LYS A 204 17.53 4.70 12.55
N LEU A 205 16.73 3.75 12.08
CA LEU A 205 16.28 2.63 12.91
C LEU A 205 17.47 1.78 13.39
N PRO A 206 17.48 1.41 14.69
CA PRO A 206 18.50 0.54 15.26
C PRO A 206 18.51 -0.83 14.57
N ALA A 207 19.69 -1.43 14.44
CA ALA A 207 19.84 -2.78 13.95
C ALA A 207 19.62 -3.80 15.09
N GLY A 208 19.07 -4.97 14.78
CA GLY A 208 19.02 -6.07 15.75
C GLY A 208 17.91 -5.99 16.79
N VAL A 209 16.94 -5.09 16.63
CA VAL A 209 15.83 -4.91 17.58
C VAL A 209 14.50 -4.77 16.88
N ASP A 210 13.43 -5.15 17.58
CA ASP A 210 12.07 -4.92 17.12
C ASP A 210 11.70 -3.43 17.20
N VAL A 211 10.99 -2.96 16.19
CA VAL A 211 10.51 -1.57 16.09
C VAL A 211 8.99 -1.56 16.12
N VAL A 212 8.41 -0.89 17.12
CA VAL A 212 6.97 -0.69 17.24
C VAL A 212 6.61 0.70 16.71
N ALA A 213 5.72 0.76 15.73
CA ALA A 213 5.16 2.01 15.22
C ALA A 213 3.81 2.31 15.87
N PHE A 214 3.60 3.55 16.31
CA PHE A 214 2.32 4.00 16.85
C PHE A 214 1.74 5.12 16.00
N GLN A 215 0.64 4.82 15.31
CA GLN A 215 -0.11 5.81 14.56
C GLN A 215 -1.05 6.57 15.49
N CYS A 216 -0.95 7.89 15.52
CA CYS A 216 -1.84 8.74 16.32
C CYS A 216 -2.24 9.99 15.57
N ARG A 217 -3.53 10.35 15.68
CA ARG A 217 -4.08 11.63 15.22
C ARG A 217 -4.67 12.46 16.36
N ASN A 218 -4.53 11.99 17.61
CA ASN A 218 -5.03 12.62 18.82
C ASN A 218 -3.85 13.01 19.72
N PRO A 219 -4.01 13.97 20.64
CA PRO A 219 -2.99 14.24 21.65
C PRO A 219 -2.65 12.98 22.46
N VAL A 220 -1.35 12.76 22.71
CA VAL A 220 -0.87 11.65 23.52
C VAL A 220 -1.20 11.92 24.99
N HIS A 221 -1.76 10.92 25.68
CA HIS A 221 -2.14 11.00 27.10
C HIS A 221 -1.66 9.75 27.85
N ARG A 222 -1.83 9.71 29.18
CA ARG A 222 -1.25 8.66 30.03
C ARG A 222 -1.56 7.25 29.56
N ALA A 223 -2.80 6.97 29.14
CA ALA A 223 -3.13 5.63 28.65
C ALA A 223 -2.34 5.22 27.40
N HIS A 224 -2.04 6.14 26.46
CA HIS A 224 -1.17 5.85 25.32
C HIS A 224 0.26 5.53 25.77
N TYR A 225 0.78 6.27 26.75
CA TYR A 225 2.12 6.04 27.30
C TYR A 225 2.23 4.64 27.92
N GLU A 226 1.23 4.22 28.69
CA GLU A 226 1.23 2.90 29.35
C GLU A 226 1.20 1.73 28.35
N LEU A 227 0.78 1.93 27.10
CA LEU A 227 0.87 0.91 26.03
C LEU A 227 2.32 0.56 25.65
N PHE A 228 3.27 1.46 25.90
CA PHE A 228 4.68 1.26 25.52
C PHE A 228 5.56 0.82 26.68
N THR A 229 5.08 0.95 27.92
CA THR A 229 5.89 0.72 29.12
C THR A 229 5.51 -0.53 29.92
N ARG A 230 4.45 -1.24 29.52
CA ARG A 230 3.98 -2.47 30.16
C ARG A 230 3.86 -3.58 29.14
#